data_AF-A0A7V6ZGS0-F1
#
_entry.id   AF-A0A7V6ZGS0-F1
#
_cell.length_a   1.000
_cell.length_b   1.000
_cell.length_c   1.000
_cell.angle_alpha   90.00
_cell.angle_beta   90.00
_cell.angle_gamma   90.00
#
_symmetry.space_group_name_H-M   'P 1'
#
loop_
_entity.id
_entity.type
_entity.pdbx_description
1 polymer ?
#
loop_
_entity_poly.entity_id
_entity_poly.type
_entity_poly.pdbx_seq_one_letter_code
_entity_poly.pdbx_strand_id
1 'polypeptide(L)' 'GMAATPKRAAAVEAALLGRPWTEATVTEAMAAFAADFTPITDMRASAEYRALAARNLLMRFYLETSGERAPFTVKRHEAA' A
#
# COMPACT_ATOMS: atom_id res chain seq x y z
N GLY A 1 -4.78 4.12 -11.77
CA GLY A 1 -3.69 4.86 -11.09
C GLY A 1 -2.42 4.06 -11.01
N MET A 2 -2.51 2.77 -10.68
CA MET A 2 -1.40 1.81 -10.73
C MET A 2 -1.34 1.02 -12.06
N ALA A 3 -2.48 0.89 -12.73
CA ALA A 3 -2.64 0.31 -14.07
C ALA A 3 -3.67 1.12 -14.88
N ALA A 4 -3.82 0.78 -16.16
CA ALA A 4 -4.80 1.38 -17.07
C ALA A 4 -6.24 1.16 -16.60
N THR A 5 -6.55 -0.02 -16.07
CA THR A 5 -7.84 -0.37 -15.49
C THR A 5 -7.70 -0.71 -13.99
N PRO A 6 -8.77 -0.58 -13.19
CA PRO A 6 -8.79 -1.15 -11.84
C PRO A 6 -8.51 -2.66 -11.90
N LYS A 7 -7.49 -3.12 -11.17
CA LYS A 7 -7.02 -4.51 -11.17
C LYS A 7 -6.62 -4.90 -9.74
N ARG A 8 -6.87 -6.15 -9.36
CA ARG A 8 -6.39 -6.76 -8.10
C ARG A 8 -4.89 -7.06 -8.16
N ALA A 9 -4.25 -7.01 -6.99
CA ALA A 9 -2.84 -7.34 -6.82
C ALA A 9 -2.69 -8.83 -6.51
N ALA A 10 -2.82 -9.69 -7.53
CA ALA A 10 -2.89 -11.13 -7.35
C ALA A 10 -1.62 -11.74 -6.74
N ALA A 11 -0.43 -11.23 -7.11
CA ALA A 11 0.82 -11.69 -6.53
C ALA A 11 0.96 -11.27 -5.05
N VAL A 12 0.52 -10.05 -4.72
CA VAL A 12 0.47 -9.58 -3.32
C VAL A 12 -0.50 -10.42 -2.50
N GLU A 13 -1.70 -10.69 -3.01
CA GLU A 13 -2.69 -11.52 -2.33
C GLU A 13 -2.17 -12.94 -2.09
N ALA A 14 -1.56 -13.56 -3.10
CA ALA A 14 -0.94 -14.87 -2.97
C ALA A 14 0.20 -14.88 -1.93
N ALA A 15 0.97 -13.80 -1.82
CA ALA A 15 2.02 -13.66 -0.83
C ALA A 15 1.49 -13.48 0.61
N LEU A 16 0.21 -13.17 0.79
CA LEU A 16 -0.42 -12.95 2.11
C LEU A 16 -1.31 -14.12 2.55
N LEU A 17 -2.03 -14.74 1.62
CA LEU A 17 -3.00 -15.79 1.94
C LEU A 17 -2.32 -16.99 2.63
N GLY A 18 -2.93 -17.44 3.73
CA GLY A 18 -2.44 -18.57 4.52
C GLY A 18 -1.22 -18.28 5.40
N ARG A 19 -0.69 -17.05 5.39
CA ARG A 19 0.45 -16.65 6.23
C ARG A 19 0.00 -15.91 7.49
N PRO A 20 0.79 -15.94 8.58
CA PRO A 20 0.55 -15.12 9.75
C PRO A 20 0.52 -13.62 9.41
N TRP A 21 -0.44 -12.88 9.97
CA TRP A 21 -0.57 -11.44 9.78
C TRP A 21 0.41 -10.69 10.69
N THR A 22 1.66 -10.58 10.23
CA THR A 22 2.75 -9.91 10.93
C THR A 22 3.44 -8.89 10.02
N GLU A 23 4.18 -7.96 10.61
CA GLU A 23 4.93 -6.93 9.87
C GLU A 23 5.91 -7.55 8.87
N ALA A 24 6.56 -8.66 9.23
CA ALA A 24 7.49 -9.38 8.36
C ALA A 24 6.76 -9.91 7.10
N THR A 25 5.63 -10.59 7.27
CA THR A 25 4.80 -11.09 6.16
C THR A 25 4.36 -9.95 5.24
N VAL A 26 3.95 -8.83 5.82
CA VAL A 26 3.50 -7.64 5.07
C VAL A 26 4.65 -7.02 4.29
N THR A 27 5.81 -6.87 4.91
CA THR A 27 7.03 -6.32 4.28
C THR A 27 7.48 -7.16 3.10
N GLU A 28 7.43 -8.49 3.23
CA GLU A 28 7.72 -9.40 2.11
C GLU A 28 6.68 -9.27 0.98
N ALA A 29 5.40 -9.22 1.31
CA ALA A 29 4.33 -9.05 0.33
C ALA A 29 4.41 -7.71 -0.43
N MET A 30 4.97 -6.66 0.18
CA MET A 30 5.18 -5.36 -0.48
C MET A 30 6.08 -5.47 -1.73
N ALA A 31 6.99 -6.45 -1.78
CA ALA A 31 7.83 -6.66 -2.97
C ALA A 31 7.02 -7.18 -4.18
N ALA A 32 5.95 -7.95 -3.93
CA ALA A 32 5.13 -8.55 -4.98
C ALA A 32 4.34 -7.52 -5.81
N PHE A 33 4.18 -6.28 -5.34
CA PHE A 33 3.55 -5.20 -6.11
C PHE A 33 4.22 -4.95 -7.46
N ALA A 34 5.54 -5.17 -7.55
CA ALA A 34 6.29 -4.99 -8.79
C ALA A 34 5.90 -6.00 -9.89
N ALA A 35 5.38 -7.18 -9.51
CA ALA A 35 4.87 -8.17 -10.45
C ALA A 35 3.44 -7.83 -10.92
N ASP A 36 2.66 -7.12 -10.11
CA ASP A 36 1.26 -6.83 -10.41
C ASP A 36 1.05 -5.53 -11.21
N PHE A 37 1.94 -4.55 -11.04
CA PHE A 37 1.75 -3.18 -11.55
C PHE A 37 3.02 -2.55 -12.12
N THR A 38 2.81 -1.70 -13.13
CA THR A 38 3.83 -0.79 -13.68
C THR A 38 3.18 0.59 -13.84
N PRO A 39 3.23 1.44 -12.80
CA PRO A 39 2.50 2.71 -12.80
C PRO A 39 3.04 3.71 -13.83
N ILE A 40 2.17 4.62 -14.26
CA ILE A 40 2.56 5.75 -15.11
C ILE A 40 3.12 6.91 -14.29
N THR A 41 3.92 7.76 -14.93
CA THR A 41 4.27 9.08 -14.42
C THR A 41 3.42 10.13 -15.12
N ASP A 42 2.78 11.02 -14.36
CA ASP A 42 2.02 12.16 -14.88
C ASP A 42 2.12 13.37 -13.92
N MET A 43 1.41 14.47 -14.21
CA MET A 43 1.39 15.68 -13.37
C MET A 43 0.89 15.45 -11.93
N ARG A 44 0.20 14.34 -11.65
CA ARG A 44 -0.33 14.04 -10.30
C ARG A 44 0.71 13.35 -9.44
N ALA A 45 1.50 12.45 -10.02
CA ALA A 45 2.54 11.70 -9.31
C ALA A 45 3.45 10.93 -10.27
N SER A 46 4.70 10.72 -9.84
CA SER A 46 5.63 9.80 -10.51
C SER A 46 5.26 8.33 -10.30
N ALA A 47 5.76 7.47 -11.19
CA ALA A 47 5.60 6.04 -11.09
C ALA A 47 6.20 5.47 -9.78
N GLU A 48 7.38 5.96 -9.36
CA GLU A 48 8.02 5.52 -8.12
C GLU A 48 7.18 5.91 -6.91
N TYR A 49 6.64 7.14 -6.90
CA TYR A 49 5.78 7.60 -5.82
C TYR A 49 4.50 6.76 -5.72
N ARG A 50 3.87 6.43 -6.85
CA ARG A 50 2.68 5.56 -6.90
C ARG A 50 2.98 4.17 -6.35
N ALA A 51 4.10 3.57 -6.76
CA ALA A 51 4.54 2.27 -6.24
C ALA A 51 4.88 2.30 -4.75
N LEU A 52 5.52 3.38 -4.27
CA LEU A 52 5.78 3.58 -2.84
C LEU A 52 4.47 3.74 -2.05
N ALA A 53 3.54 4.55 -2.54
CA ALA A 53 2.25 4.76 -1.89
C ALA A 53 1.45 3.46 -1.76
N ALA A 54 1.39 2.64 -2.82
CA ALA A 54 0.69 1.34 -2.77
C ALA A 54 1.27 0.41 -1.69
N ARG A 55 2.60 0.31 -1.62
CA ARG A 55 3.31 -0.46 -0.59
C ARG A 55 3.02 0.07 0.83
N ASN A 56 3.08 1.39 1.02
CA ASN A 56 2.83 2.01 2.31
C ASN A 56 1.37 1.89 2.75
N LEU A 57 0.41 1.86 1.82
CA LEU A 57 -0.99 1.62 2.14
C LEU A 57 -1.23 0.22 2.70
N LEU A 58 -0.51 -0.80 2.20
CA LEU A 58 -0.57 -2.15 2.78
C LEU A 58 0.00 -2.17 4.21
N MET A 59 1.16 -1.52 4.43
CA MET A 59 1.74 -1.40 5.76
C MET A 59 0.82 -0.64 6.72
N ARG A 60 0.22 0.46 6.25
CA ARG A 60 -0.76 1.22 7.03
C ARG A 60 -1.96 0.36 7.42
N PHE A 61 -2.49 -0.44 6.50
CA PHE A 61 -3.59 -1.35 6.78
C PHE A 61 -3.22 -2.41 7.83
N TYR A 62 -2.00 -2.94 7.78
CA TYR A 62 -1.48 -3.79 8.84
C TYR A 62 -1.49 -3.08 10.20
N LEU A 63 -0.88 -1.90 10.31
CA LEU A 63 -0.80 -1.13 11.56
C LEU A 63 -2.17 -0.75 12.14
N GLU A 64 -3.14 -0.43 11.26
CA GLU A 64 -4.51 -0.10 11.67
C GLU A 64 -5.29 -1.33 12.16
N THR A 65 -4.93 -2.54 11.73
CA THR A 65 -5.65 -3.79 12.08
C THR A 65 -4.93 -4.64 13.13
N SER A 66 -3.64 -4.46 13.33
CA SER A 66 -2.82 -5.17 14.33
C SER A 66 -2.90 -4.56 15.74
N GLY A 67 -3.64 -3.46 15.91
CA GLY A 67 -3.97 -2.86 17.20
C GLY A 67 -2.98 -1.81 17.72
N GLU A 68 -1.94 -1.45 16.95
CA GLU A 68 -0.90 -0.53 17.42
C GLU A 68 -1.25 0.96 17.28
N ARG A 69 -2.27 1.35 16.49
CA ARG A 69 -2.72 2.76 16.47
C ARG A 69 -4.12 2.94 15.91
N ALA A 70 -4.94 3.73 16.62
CA ALA A 70 -6.16 4.30 16.07
C ALA A 70 -5.83 5.10 14.79
N PRO A 71 -6.73 5.14 13.79
CA PRO A 71 -6.46 5.76 12.50
C PRO A 71 -5.98 7.21 12.67
N PHE A 72 -4.75 7.48 12.22
CA PHE A 72 -4.18 8.82 12.26
C PHE A 72 -4.80 9.66 11.15
N THR A 73 -5.81 10.45 11.49
CA THR A 73 -6.35 11.47 10.61
C THR A 73 -5.50 12.73 10.79
N VAL A 74 -4.84 13.18 9.72
CA VAL A 74 -4.20 14.50 9.70
C VAL A 74 -5.29 15.55 9.84
N LYS A 75 -5.49 16.06 11.06
CA LYS A 75 -6.31 17.24 11.27
C LYS A 75 -5.52 18.43 10.71
N ARG A 76 -6.01 19.04 9.63
CA ARG A 76 -5.52 20.35 9.22
C ARG A 76 -5.84 21.31 10.37
N HIS A 77 -4.82 21.82 11.05
CA HIS A 77 -5.00 22.98 11.91
C HIS A 77 -5.42 24.14 11.01
N GLU A 78 -6.67 24.58 11.11
CA GLU A 78 -7.05 25.91 10.62
C GLU A 78 -6.34 26.92 11.53
N ALA A 79 -5.31 27.59 10.99
CA ALA A 79 -4.79 28.80 11.60
C ALA A 79 -5.83 29.90 11.37
N ALA A 80 -6.41 30.39 12.47
CA ALA A 80 -7.24 31.58 12.49
C ALA A 80 -6.42 32.85 12.26
#